data_AF-A0A7Y0LH45-F1
#
_entry.id   AF-A0A7Y0LH45-F1
#
_cell.length_a   1.000
_cell.length_b   1.000
_cell.length_c   1.000
_cell.angle_alpha   90.00
_cell.angle_beta   90.00
_cell.angle_gamma   90.00
#
_symmetry.space_group_name_H-M   'P 1'
#
loop_
_entity.id
_entity.type
_entity.pdbx_description
1 polymer ?
#
loop_
_entity_poly.entity_id
_entity_poly.type
_entity_poly.pdbx_seq_one_letter_code
_entity_poly.pdbx_strand_id
1 'polypeptide(L)'
;MNTKPTKAFTLTSIAMLIAGIAAFCVGLMNAEMALNEKGYYLAILIFGLFSFVSLQKTVRDKIEGQDISKPYSIMCWVASAAAIALLVVGLINAELLLSEKGFYAMAYLLSGFAAITVQKNVRDNLAIAAE
;
A
#
# COMPACT_ATOMS: atom_id res chain seq x y z
N MET A 1 -13.35 -5.30 -25.50
CA MET A 1 -13.46 -6.00 -24.20
C MET A 1 -14.01 -5.02 -23.18
N ASN A 2 -15.03 -5.38 -22.40
CA ASN A 2 -15.62 -4.48 -21.40
C ASN A 2 -14.64 -4.30 -20.23
N THR A 3 -13.94 -3.16 -20.17
CA THR A 3 -12.87 -2.84 -19.21
C THR A 3 -13.39 -2.30 -17.88
N LYS A 4 -14.72 -2.17 -17.73
CA LYS A 4 -15.35 -1.59 -16.53
C LYS A 4 -15.26 -2.54 -15.33
N PRO A 5 -14.66 -2.13 -14.20
CA PRO A 5 -14.72 -2.93 -12.98
C PRO A 5 -16.17 -3.06 -12.50
N THR A 6 -16.55 -4.25 -12.05
CA THR A 6 -17.90 -4.44 -11.49
C THR A 6 -18.06 -3.66 -10.19
N LYS A 7 -19.30 -3.25 -9.88
CA LYS A 7 -19.60 -2.59 -8.60
C LYS A 7 -19.18 -3.45 -7.40
N ALA A 8 -19.41 -4.76 -7.48
CA ALA A 8 -18.99 -5.71 -6.46
C ALA A 8 -17.47 -5.69 -6.25
N PHE A 9 -16.67 -5.80 -7.32
CA PHE A 9 -15.21 -5.78 -7.23
C PHE A 9 -14.68 -4.46 -6.65
N THR A 10 -15.25 -3.34 -7.08
CA THR A 10 -14.88 -2.01 -6.58
C THR A 10 -15.11 -1.91 -5.07
N LEU A 11 -16.31 -2.29 -4.61
CA LEU A 11 -16.67 -2.25 -3.19
C LEU A 11 -15.79 -3.19 -2.36
N THR A 12 -15.55 -4.41 -2.84
CA THR A 12 -14.67 -5.36 -2.16
C THR A 12 -13.25 -4.82 -2.03
N SER A 13 -12.69 -4.20 -3.07
CA SER A 13 -11.33 -3.64 -3.02
C SER A 13 -11.20 -2.54 -1.95
N ILE A 14 -12.22 -1.67 -1.83
CA ILE A 14 -12.26 -0.62 -0.80
C ILE A 14 -12.42 -1.24 0.59
N ALA A 15 -13.30 -2.22 0.73
CA ALA A 15 -13.50 -2.92 2.00
C ALA A 15 -12.22 -3.60 2.49
N MET A 16 -11.46 -4.25 1.58
CA MET A 16 -10.19 -4.89 1.92
C MET A 16 -9.10 -3.88 2.30
N LEU A 17 -9.07 -2.71 1.64
CA LEU A 17 -8.14 -1.63 2.02
C LEU A 17 -8.43 -1.13 3.43
N ILE A 18 -9.70 -0.83 3.73
CA ILE A 18 -10.13 -0.38 5.05
C ILE A 18 -9.84 -1.45 6.10
N ALA A 19 -10.19 -2.71 5.82
CA ALA A 19 -9.96 -3.82 6.73
C ALA A 19 -8.47 -4.02 7.03
N GLY A 20 -7.59 -3.97 6.02
CA GLY A 20 -6.15 -4.10 6.23
C GLY A 20 -5.56 -2.96 7.07
N ILE A 21 -5.93 -1.72 6.76
CA ILE A 21 -5.47 -0.53 7.52
C ILE A 21 -6.00 -0.61 8.95
N ALA A 22 -7.28 -0.90 9.13
CA ALA A 22 -7.90 -1.01 10.45
C ALA A 22 -7.26 -2.12 11.26
N ALA A 23 -7.02 -3.30 10.68
CA ALA A 23 -6.35 -4.41 11.34
C ALA A 23 -4.94 -4.01 11.80
N PHE A 24 -4.16 -3.36 10.93
CA PHE A 24 -2.82 -2.87 11.28
C PHE A 24 -2.87 -1.87 12.45
N CYS A 25 -3.78 -0.89 12.40
CA CYS A 25 -3.96 0.10 13.45
C CYS A 25 -4.43 -0.51 14.78
N VAL A 26 -5.39 -1.44 14.74
CA VAL A 26 -5.86 -2.17 15.92
C VAL A 26 -4.72 -2.99 16.52
N GLY A 27 -3.90 -3.64 15.69
CA GLY A 27 -2.66 -4.28 16.14
C GLY A 27 -1.78 -3.31 16.91
N LEU A 28 -1.46 -2.14 16.34
CA LEU A 28 -0.65 -1.11 17.02
C LEU A 28 -1.27 -0.63 18.34
N MET A 29 -2.59 -0.50 18.42
CA MET A 29 -3.27 -0.11 19.66
C MET A 29 -3.06 -1.15 20.77
N ASN A 30 -3.11 -2.44 20.43
CA ASN A 30 -3.01 -3.54 21.39
C ASN A 30 -1.57 -3.97 21.72
N ALA A 31 -0.61 -3.72 20.83
CA ALA A 31 0.77 -4.14 21.05
C ALA A 31 1.43 -3.42 22.23
N GLU A 32 2.17 -4.17 23.05
CA GLU A 32 3.00 -3.65 24.15
C GLU A 32 4.29 -3.06 23.58
N MET A 33 4.18 -1.89 22.95
CA MET A 33 5.29 -1.17 22.32
C MET A 33 5.35 0.27 22.81
N ALA A 34 6.55 0.86 22.80
CA ALA A 34 6.71 2.28 23.09
C ALA A 34 5.99 3.14 22.02
N LEU A 35 5.52 4.33 22.42
CA LEU A 35 4.70 5.18 21.54
C LEU A 35 5.44 5.59 20.25
N ASN A 36 6.74 5.82 20.34
CA ASN A 36 7.61 6.10 19.19
C ASN A 36 7.71 4.92 18.22
N GLU A 37 7.74 3.67 18.72
CA GLU A 37 7.72 2.48 17.88
C GLU A 37 6.39 2.32 17.16
N LYS A 38 5.27 2.54 17.86
CA LYS A 38 3.94 2.56 17.24
C LYS A 38 3.86 3.61 16.13
N GLY A 39 4.39 4.79 16.39
CA GLY A 39 4.50 5.88 15.41
C GLY A 39 5.32 5.50 14.19
N TYR A 40 6.45 4.80 14.39
CA TYR A 40 7.31 4.30 13.32
C TYR A 40 6.55 3.34 12.39
N TYR A 41 5.84 2.35 12.93
CA TYR A 41 5.06 1.41 12.12
C TYR A 41 3.89 2.06 11.39
N LEU A 42 3.20 3.01 12.04
CA LEU A 42 2.13 3.78 11.39
C LEU A 42 2.68 4.62 10.22
N ALA A 43 3.83 5.28 10.42
CA ALA A 43 4.49 6.04 9.37
C ALA A 43 4.89 5.16 8.19
N ILE A 44 5.42 3.96 8.45
CA ILE A 44 5.75 2.98 7.40
C ILE A 44 4.51 2.51 6.66
N LEU A 45 3.39 2.26 7.34
CA LEU A 45 2.12 1.91 6.68
C LEU A 45 1.72 2.99 5.67
N ILE A 46 1.66 4.24 6.10
CA ILE A 46 1.27 5.38 5.26
C ILE A 46 2.27 5.55 4.10
N PHE A 47 3.56 5.51 4.39
CA PHE A 47 4.62 5.63 3.39
C PHE A 47 4.60 4.50 2.37
N GLY A 48 4.34 3.27 2.81
CA GLY A 48 4.15 2.09 1.98
C GLY A 48 2.99 2.26 1.02
N LEU A 49 1.80 2.58 1.54
CA LEU A 49 0.60 2.80 0.75
C LEU A 49 0.81 3.86 -0.33
N PHE A 50 1.40 5.00 0.04
CA PHE A 50 1.71 6.06 -0.90
C PHE A 50 2.71 5.59 -1.97
N SER A 51 3.86 5.04 -1.54
CA SER A 51 4.92 4.65 -2.47
C SER A 51 4.49 3.56 -3.45
N PHE A 52 3.74 2.55 -3.02
CA PHE A 52 3.26 1.47 -3.88
C PHE A 52 2.29 1.97 -4.96
N VAL A 53 1.38 2.86 -4.60
CA VAL A 53 0.48 3.51 -5.55
C VAL A 53 1.26 4.39 -6.53
N SER A 54 2.20 5.19 -6.04
CA SER A 54 3.04 6.04 -6.89
C SER A 54 3.91 5.23 -7.85
N LEU A 55 4.48 4.12 -7.39
CA LEU A 55 5.26 3.22 -8.23
C LEU A 55 4.40 2.58 -9.31
N GLN A 56 3.24 2.03 -8.95
CA GLN A 56 2.32 1.43 -9.93
C GLN A 56 1.89 2.46 -10.97
N LYS A 57 1.55 3.68 -10.53
CA LYS A 57 1.18 4.79 -11.39
C LYS A 57 2.30 5.10 -12.39
N THR A 58 3.53 5.23 -11.90
CA THR A 58 4.70 5.57 -12.70
C THR A 58 5.07 4.49 -13.71
N VAL A 59 5.03 3.21 -13.31
CA VAL A 59 5.30 2.09 -14.22
C VAL A 59 4.24 2.03 -15.31
N ARG A 60 2.96 2.19 -14.95
CA ARG A 60 1.86 2.25 -15.92
C ARG A 60 2.03 3.40 -16.90
N ASP A 61 2.22 4.63 -16.41
CA ASP A 61 2.34 5.82 -17.25
C ASP A 61 3.46 5.66 -18.28
N LYS A 62 4.56 4.99 -17.91
CA LYS A 62 5.67 4.70 -18.82
C LYS A 62 5.28 3.70 -19.92
N ILE A 63 4.43 2.72 -19.60
CA ILE A 63 3.91 1.73 -20.57
C ILE A 63 2.87 2.39 -21.50
N GLU A 64 2.06 3.31 -20.97
CA GLU A 64 1.06 4.09 -21.73
C GLU A 64 1.69 5.23 -22.56
N GLY A 65 3.02 5.36 -22.56
CA GLY A 65 3.75 6.34 -23.37
C GLY A 65 3.72 7.78 -22.84
N GLN A 66 3.33 7.98 -21.57
CA GLN A 66 3.34 9.30 -20.94
C GLN A 66 4.78 9.74 -20.62
N ASP A 67 5.03 11.04 -20.70
CA ASP A 67 6.32 11.63 -20.36
C ASP A 67 6.54 11.61 -18.83
N ILE A 68 7.47 10.76 -18.39
CA ILE A 68 7.88 10.67 -16.99
C ILE A 68 9.36 10.99 -16.88
N SER A 69 9.71 11.87 -15.94
CA SER A 69 11.11 12.15 -15.66
C SER A 69 11.81 10.90 -15.10
N LYS A 70 12.97 10.55 -15.68
CA LYS A 70 13.80 9.44 -15.21
C LYS A 70 14.10 9.53 -13.69
N PRO A 71 14.45 10.71 -13.13
CA PRO A 71 14.67 10.84 -11.68
C PRO A 71 13.43 10.49 -10.85
N TYR A 72 12.23 10.91 -11.28
CA TYR A 72 10.99 10.60 -10.56
C TYR A 72 10.70 9.10 -10.54
N SER A 73 10.86 8.41 -11.68
CA SER A 73 10.68 6.97 -11.74
C SER A 73 11.60 6.23 -10.77
N ILE A 74 12.88 6.61 -10.70
CA ILE A 74 13.85 6.04 -9.76
C ILE A 74 13.42 6.30 -8.31
N MET A 75 12.97 7.52 -7.99
CA MET A 75 12.49 7.85 -6.64
C MET A 75 11.30 6.97 -6.22
N CYS A 76 10.34 6.69 -7.12
CA CYS A 76 9.23 5.80 -6.80
C CYS A 76 9.70 4.37 -6.51
N TRP A 77 10.61 3.82 -7.32
CA TRP A 77 11.18 2.49 -7.09
C TRP A 77 11.94 2.41 -5.76
N VAL A 78 12.80 3.39 -5.49
CA VAL A 78 13.57 3.46 -4.25
C VAL A 78 12.65 3.63 -3.04
N ALA A 79 11.63 4.47 -3.12
CA ALA A 79 10.68 4.69 -2.03
C ALA A 79 9.91 3.40 -1.68
N SER A 80 9.41 2.67 -2.67
CA SER A 80 8.72 1.39 -2.44
C SER A 80 9.65 0.33 -1.85
N ALA A 81 10.88 0.22 -2.35
CA ALA A 81 11.88 -0.70 -1.80
C ALA A 81 12.23 -0.33 -0.35
N ALA A 82 12.41 0.97 -0.06
CA ALA A 82 12.69 1.47 1.28
C ALA A 82 11.52 1.21 2.24
N ALA A 83 10.27 1.37 1.80
CA ALA A 83 9.10 1.11 2.63
C ALA A 83 9.03 -0.37 3.07
N ILE A 84 9.31 -1.30 2.15
CA ILE A 84 9.40 -2.73 2.46
C ILE A 84 10.58 -3.02 3.39
N ALA A 85 11.77 -2.47 3.08
CA ALA A 85 12.97 -2.69 3.88
C ALA A 85 12.81 -2.19 5.32
N LEU A 86 12.23 -1.00 5.50
CA LEU A 86 11.95 -0.43 6.83
C LEU A 86 10.96 -1.30 7.61
N LEU A 87 9.90 -1.82 6.98
CA LEU A 87 9.01 -2.76 7.66
C LEU A 87 9.76 -4.01 8.11
N VAL A 88 10.54 -4.63 7.21
CA VAL A 88 11.28 -5.87 7.50
C VAL A 88 12.27 -5.65 8.64
N VAL A 89 13.08 -4.59 8.56
CA VAL A 89 14.05 -4.24 9.61
C VAL A 89 13.34 -3.94 10.92
N GLY A 90 12.25 -3.17 10.90
CA GLY A 90 11.42 -2.91 12.07
C GLY A 90 10.96 -4.20 12.74
N LEU A 91 10.31 -5.08 11.98
CA LEU A 91 9.75 -6.33 12.51
C LEU A 91 10.83 -7.28 13.03
N ILE A 92 12.00 -7.35 12.38
CA ILE A 92 13.11 -8.16 12.89
C ILE A 92 13.55 -7.67 14.27
N ASN A 93 13.69 -6.34 14.44
CA ASN A 93 14.22 -5.73 15.66
C ASN A 93 13.17 -5.54 16.78
N ALA A 94 11.88 -5.64 16.48
CA ALA A 94 10.85 -5.45 17.50
C ALA A 94 10.75 -6.62 18.48
N GLU A 95 10.52 -6.31 19.75
CA GLU A 95 10.22 -7.26 20.83
C GLU A 95 8.74 -7.69 20.78
N LEU A 96 8.34 -8.27 19.65
CA LEU A 96 7.00 -8.82 19.39
C LEU A 96 7.07 -10.34 19.27
N LEU A 97 5.97 -11.02 19.57
CA LEU A 97 5.82 -12.44 19.25
C LEU A 97 5.89 -12.64 17.73
N LEU A 98 6.37 -13.82 17.30
CA LEU A 98 6.48 -14.14 15.88
C LEU A 98 5.12 -14.06 15.15
N SER A 99 4.04 -14.43 15.84
CA SER A 99 2.66 -14.31 15.34
C SER A 99 2.26 -12.86 15.09
N GLU A 100 2.63 -11.93 15.97
CA GLU A 100 2.34 -10.51 15.83
C GLU A 100 3.16 -9.89 14.69
N LYS A 101 4.44 -10.27 14.56
CA LYS A 101 5.28 -9.88 13.41
C LYS A 101 4.65 -10.33 12.10
N GLY A 102 4.19 -11.58 12.04
CA GLY A 102 3.47 -12.13 10.88
C GLY A 102 2.17 -11.37 10.60
N PHE A 103 1.41 -11.02 11.63
CA PHE A 103 0.18 -10.24 11.50
C PHE A 103 0.44 -8.87 10.86
N TYR A 104 1.43 -8.11 11.34
CA TYR A 104 1.78 -6.81 10.75
C TYR A 104 2.26 -6.92 9.31
N ALA A 105 3.09 -7.93 9.00
CA ALA A 105 3.55 -8.17 7.63
C ALA A 105 2.36 -8.44 6.68
N MET A 106 1.43 -9.31 7.09
CA MET A 106 0.26 -9.66 6.28
C MET A 106 -0.71 -8.50 6.13
N ALA A 107 -0.99 -7.75 7.20
CA ALA A 107 -1.85 -6.59 7.16
C ALA A 107 -1.26 -5.50 6.24
N TYR A 108 0.04 -5.26 6.32
CA TYR A 108 0.74 -4.30 5.45
C TYR A 108 0.68 -4.71 3.97
N LEU A 109 0.95 -5.97 3.65
CA LEU A 109 0.88 -6.49 2.28
C LEU A 109 -0.54 -6.43 1.72
N LEU A 110 -1.54 -6.82 2.53
CA LEU A 110 -2.96 -6.73 2.16
C LEU A 110 -3.36 -5.28 1.87
N SER A 111 -3.01 -4.35 2.76
CA SER A 111 -3.27 -2.92 2.58
C SER A 111 -2.60 -2.38 1.32
N GLY A 112 -1.33 -2.72 1.08
CA GLY A 112 -0.59 -2.30 -0.12
C GLY A 112 -1.24 -2.80 -1.41
N PHE A 113 -1.56 -4.08 -1.48
CA PHE A 113 -2.23 -4.68 -2.64
C PHE A 113 -3.62 -4.09 -2.88
N ALA A 114 -4.41 -3.93 -1.82
CA ALA A 114 -5.73 -3.34 -1.90
C ALA A 114 -5.66 -1.87 -2.34
N ALA A 115 -4.69 -1.09 -1.87
CA ALA A 115 -4.50 0.30 -2.29
C ALA A 115 -4.20 0.42 -3.79
N ILE A 116 -3.30 -0.41 -4.31
CA ILE A 116 -3.02 -0.49 -5.76
C ILE A 116 -4.31 -0.83 -6.53
N THR A 117 -5.09 -1.79 -6.03
CA THR A 117 -6.33 -2.24 -6.67
C THR A 117 -7.40 -1.16 -6.68
N VAL A 118 -7.61 -0.46 -5.57
CA VAL A 118 -8.54 0.67 -5.47
C VAL A 118 -8.15 1.77 -6.45
N GLN A 119 -6.86 2.11 -6.51
CA GLN A 119 -6.36 3.13 -7.44
C GLN A 119 -6.55 2.73 -8.90
N LYS A 120 -6.30 1.47 -9.24
CA LYS A 120 -6.61 0.92 -10.55
C LYS A 120 -8.10 1.07 -10.88
N ASN A 121 -9.00 0.66 -9.98
CA ASN A 121 -10.45 0.76 -10.18
C ASN A 121 -10.94 2.19 -10.39
N VAL A 122 -10.44 3.14 -9.58
CA VAL A 122 -10.78 4.56 -9.72
C VAL A 122 -10.34 5.08 -11.08
N ARG A 123 -9.11 4.78 -11.50
CA ARG A 123 -8.57 5.19 -12.80
C ARG A 123 -9.36 4.59 -13.97
N ASP A 124 -9.67 3.28 -13.91
CA ASP A 124 -10.42 2.59 -14.95
C ASP A 124 -11.83 3.20 -15.11
N ASN A 125 -12.49 3.55 -14.00
CA ASN A 125 -13.78 4.25 -14.02
C ASN A 125 -13.70 5.66 -14.61
N LEU A 126 -12.63 6.41 -14.34
CA LEU A 126 -12.42 7.76 -14.90
C LEU A 126 -12.15 7.73 -16.40
N ALA A 127 -11.37 6.75 -16.89
CA ALA A 127 -11.10 6.59 -18.31
C ALA A 127 -12.40 6.33 -19.10
N ILE A 128 -13.27 5.47 -18.59
CA ILE A 128 -14.58 5.18 -19.21
C ILE A 128 -15.52 6.38 -19.19
N ALA A 129 -15.45 7.23 -18.14
CA ALA A 129 -16.29 8.42 -18.06
C ALA A 129 -15.88 9.54 -19.03
N ALA A 130 -14.67 9.45 -19.60
CA ALA A 130 -14.15 10.40 -20.58
C ALA A 130 -14.40 9.98 -22.05
N GLU A 131 -14.85 8.74 -22.27
CA GLU A 131 -15.32 8.21 -23.56
C GLU A 131 -16.80 8.54 -23.81
#